data_AF-A0A1E8FSH1-F1
#
_entry.id   AF-A0A1E8FSH1-F1
#
_cell.length_a   1.000
_cell.length_b   1.000
_cell.length_c   1.000
_cell.angle_alpha   90.00
_cell.angle_beta   90.00
_cell.angle_gamma   90.00
#
_symmetry.space_group_name_H-M   'P 1'
#
loop_
_entity.id
_entity.type
_entity.pdbx_description
1 polymer ?
#
loop_
_entity_poly.entity_id
_entity_poly.type
_entity_poly.pdbx_seq_one_letter_code
_entity_poly.pdbx_strand_id
1 'polypeptide(L)'
;MTSSVGLHTLILAEVRAIFADSDLAQALRPRGMSIVDGCIEILYDGFPNDLRGPFGARFELPKDEGDEIWNRYSNEYGGIHDWAAYGVVFRLVEIYETSFERIRPQAMEGTWWLEEIV
;
A
#
# COMPACT_ATOMS: atom_id res chain seq x y z
N MET A 1 -7.50 -21.47 -10.57
CA MET A 1 -7.73 -20.96 -9.21
C MET A 1 -6.38 -20.70 -8.59
N THR A 2 -5.96 -19.43 -8.54
CA THR A 2 -4.74 -19.03 -7.84
C THR A 2 -5.02 -19.07 -6.35
N SER A 3 -4.23 -19.80 -5.55
CA SER A 3 -4.35 -19.77 -4.09
C SER A 3 -4.09 -18.35 -3.57
N SER A 4 -4.69 -17.97 -2.43
CA SER A 4 -4.52 -16.64 -1.82
C SER A 4 -3.06 -16.21 -1.65
N VAL A 5 -2.20 -17.12 -1.20
CA VAL A 5 -0.75 -16.90 -1.07
C VAL A 5 -0.10 -16.54 -2.42
N GLY A 6 -0.56 -17.17 -3.50
CA GLY A 6 -0.11 -16.89 -4.86
C GLY A 6 -0.54 -15.50 -5.33
N LEU A 7 -1.81 -15.12 -5.10
CA LEU A 7 -2.33 -13.81 -5.46
C LEU A 7 -1.61 -12.69 -4.69
N HIS A 8 -1.43 -12.85 -3.38
CA HIS A 8 -0.72 -11.91 -2.52
C HIS A 8 0.72 -11.68 -3.00
N THR A 9 1.42 -12.76 -3.35
CA THR A 9 2.79 -12.69 -3.89
C THR A 9 2.84 -11.91 -5.20
N LEU A 10 1.87 -12.12 -6.10
CA LEU A 10 1.78 -11.40 -7.38
C LEU A 10 1.49 -9.91 -7.16
N ILE A 11 0.55 -9.58 -6.27
CA ILE A 11 0.24 -8.20 -5.90
C ILE A 11 1.49 -7.49 -5.35
N LEU A 12 2.23 -8.12 -4.42
CA LEU A 12 3.45 -7.52 -3.88
C LEU A 12 4.51 -7.29 -4.96
N ALA A 13 4.65 -8.22 -5.91
CA ALA A 13 5.58 -8.06 -7.04
C ALA A 13 5.18 -6.87 -7.92
N GLU A 14 3.90 -6.73 -8.26
CA GLU A 14 3.39 -5.59 -9.04
C GLU A 14 3.54 -4.27 -8.30
N VAL A 15 3.22 -4.21 -7.00
CA VAL A 15 3.45 -3.00 -6.18
C VAL A 15 4.94 -2.60 -6.23
N ARG A 16 5.86 -3.56 -6.08
CA ARG A 16 7.30 -3.27 -6.18
C ARG A 16 7.69 -2.75 -7.56
N ALA A 17 7.13 -3.31 -8.64
CA ALA A 17 7.39 -2.84 -9.99
C ALA A 17 6.89 -1.40 -10.19
N ILE A 18 5.67 -1.09 -9.75
CA ILE A 18 5.10 0.25 -9.83
C ILE A 18 5.95 1.26 -9.04
N PHE A 19 6.42 0.90 -7.84
CA PHE A 19 7.33 1.75 -7.08
C PHE A 19 8.69 1.95 -7.75
N ALA A 20 9.18 0.96 -8.50
CA ALA A 20 10.41 1.09 -9.25
C ALA A 20 10.25 2.00 -10.48
N ASP A 21 9.06 2.08 -11.07
CA ASP A 21 8.82 2.80 -12.33
C ASP A 21 8.12 4.17 -12.16
N SER A 22 7.55 4.47 -10.99
CA SER A 22 6.79 5.70 -10.75
C SER A 22 7.58 6.73 -9.93
N ASP A 23 7.87 7.89 -10.53
CA ASP A 23 8.52 9.03 -9.85
C ASP A 23 7.80 9.44 -8.55
N LEU A 24 6.47 9.44 -8.57
CA LEU A 24 5.64 9.77 -7.41
C LEU A 24 5.82 8.77 -6.27
N ALA A 25 5.82 7.48 -6.60
CA ALA A 25 5.99 6.42 -5.62
C ALA A 25 7.42 6.41 -5.07
N GLN A 26 8.43 6.67 -5.91
CA GLN A 26 9.82 6.82 -5.49
C GLN A 26 10.03 8.04 -4.59
N ALA A 27 9.30 9.13 -4.81
CA ALA A 27 9.41 10.34 -4.00
C ALA A 27 9.01 10.10 -2.53
N LEU A 28 8.17 9.09 -2.24
CA LEU A 28 7.87 8.65 -0.87
C LEU A 28 9.03 7.93 -0.18
N ARG A 29 10.07 7.55 -0.94
CA ARG A 29 11.28 6.86 -0.46
C ARG A 29 10.94 5.57 0.30
N PRO A 30 10.47 4.52 -0.39
CA PRO A 30 10.12 3.24 0.23
C PRO A 30 11.35 2.60 0.90
N ARG A 31 11.17 2.10 2.12
CA ARG A 31 12.18 1.38 2.91
C ARG A 31 11.97 -0.13 2.87
N GLY A 32 10.73 -0.58 2.84
CA GLY A 32 10.40 -2.01 2.88
C GLY A 32 8.95 -2.28 2.54
N MET A 33 8.70 -3.47 1.99
CA MET A 33 7.35 -3.96 1.69
C MET A 33 7.26 -5.45 1.99
N SER A 34 6.26 -5.86 2.77
CA SER A 34 6.03 -7.23 3.19
C SER A 34 4.55 -7.58 3.23
N ILE A 35 4.24 -8.88 3.23
CA ILE A 35 2.89 -9.38 3.44
C ILE A 35 2.84 -9.99 4.83
N VAL A 36 1.92 -9.51 5.66
CA VAL A 36 1.72 -9.95 7.04
C VAL A 36 0.23 -10.12 7.26
N ASP A 37 -0.19 -11.32 7.65
CA ASP A 37 -1.59 -11.65 7.98
C ASP A 37 -2.62 -11.17 6.94
N GLY A 38 -2.35 -11.44 5.65
CA GLY A 38 -3.25 -11.06 4.55
C GLY A 38 -3.30 -9.57 4.25
N CYS A 39 -2.37 -8.79 4.79
CA CYS A 39 -2.20 -7.37 4.48
C CYS A 39 -0.84 -7.13 3.81
N ILE A 40 -0.76 -6.12 2.96
CA ILE A 40 0.52 -5.55 2.55
C ILE A 40 0.88 -4.41 3.50
N GLU A 41 2.10 -4.46 4.02
CA GLU A 41 2.68 -3.41 4.84
C GLU A 41 3.80 -2.72 4.07
N ILE A 42 3.80 -1.38 4.08
CA ILE A 42 4.78 -0.54 3.38
C ILE A 42 5.39 0.43 4.38
N LEU A 43 6.71 0.38 4.53
CA LEU A 43 7.49 1.34 5.30
C LEU A 43 8.16 2.33 4.35
N TYR A 44 8.14 3.62 4.68
CA TYR A 44 8.63 4.68 3.81
C TYR A 44 8.99 5.96 4.59
N ASP A 45 9.79 6.85 4.00
CA ASP A 45 10.25 8.08 4.68
C ASP A 45 9.32 9.28 4.51
N GLY A 46 8.39 9.22 3.56
CA GLY A 46 7.58 10.36 3.14
C GLY A 46 8.31 11.26 2.15
N PHE A 47 7.61 12.28 1.65
CA PHE A 47 8.13 13.19 0.64
C PHE A 47 9.38 13.96 1.11
N PRO A 48 10.20 14.47 0.18
CA PRO A 48 11.34 15.32 0.52
C PRO A 48 10.91 16.46 1.44
N ASN A 49 11.70 16.71 2.48
CA ASN A 49 11.48 17.70 3.55
C ASN A 49 10.47 17.32 4.64
N ASP A 50 9.79 16.18 4.56
CA ASP A 50 9.09 15.65 5.73
C ASP A 50 10.08 14.96 6.67
N LEU A 51 10.26 15.54 7.86
CA LEU A 51 11.18 15.04 8.89
C LEU A 51 10.46 14.22 9.97
N ARG A 52 9.14 14.00 9.84
CA ARG A 52 8.36 13.25 10.83
C ARG A 52 8.54 11.74 10.70
N GLY A 53 8.87 11.26 9.50
CA GLY A 53 9.03 9.83 9.20
C GLY A 53 10.11 9.13 10.05
N PRO A 54 10.18 7.78 10.01
CA PRO A 54 9.53 6.92 9.03
C PRO A 54 8.02 6.74 9.26
N PHE A 55 7.31 6.47 8.18
CA PHE A 55 5.88 6.15 8.14
C PHE A 55 5.68 4.68 7.77
N GLY A 56 4.54 4.14 8.19
CA GLY A 56 4.06 2.82 7.81
C GLY A 56 2.64 2.92 7.29
N ALA A 57 2.29 2.11 6.29
CA ALA A 57 0.91 1.97 5.83
C ALA A 57 0.60 0.49 5.68
N ARG A 58 -0.65 0.12 5.96
CA ARG A 58 -1.14 -1.25 5.89
C ARG A 58 -2.44 -1.31 5.12
N PHE A 59 -2.51 -2.20 4.14
CA PHE A 59 -3.69 -2.40 3.30
C PHE A 59 -4.09 -3.87 3.29
N GLU A 60 -5.37 -4.15 3.49
CA GLU A 60 -5.90 -5.50 3.36
C GLU A 60 -5.81 -5.97 1.90
N LEU A 61 -5.39 -7.22 1.71
CA LEU A 61 -5.29 -7.85 0.40
C LEU A 61 -6.48 -8.78 0.14
N PRO A 62 -6.98 -8.84 -1.11
CA PRO A 62 -8.06 -9.74 -1.47
C PRO A 62 -7.60 -11.19 -1.34
N LYS A 63 -8.49 -12.07 -0.88
CA LYS A 63 -8.18 -13.51 -0.73
C LYS A 63 -8.11 -14.21 -2.09
N ASP A 64 -8.95 -13.79 -3.03
CA ASP A 64 -9.02 -14.22 -4.41
C ASP A 64 -9.69 -13.14 -5.28
N GLU A 65 -9.83 -13.38 -6.59
CA GLU A 65 -10.43 -12.43 -7.55
C GLU A 65 -11.95 -12.27 -7.37
N GLY A 66 -12.61 -13.11 -6.56
CA GLY A 66 -14.02 -12.98 -6.21
C GLY A 66 -14.27 -12.13 -4.96
N ASP A 67 -13.21 -11.73 -4.25
CA ASP A 67 -13.28 -10.96 -3.01
C ASP A 67 -13.87 -9.55 -3.26
N GLU A 68 -14.68 -9.04 -2.33
CA GLU A 68 -15.22 -7.68 -2.41
C GLU A 68 -14.11 -6.62 -2.47
N ILE A 69 -12.97 -6.88 -1.81
CA ILE A 69 -11.78 -6.01 -1.84
C ILE A 69 -11.15 -5.98 -3.24
N TRP A 70 -11.20 -7.11 -3.97
CA TRP A 70 -10.73 -7.17 -5.34
C TRP A 70 -11.57 -6.22 -6.21
N ASN A 71 -12.88 -6.39 -6.15
CA ASN A 71 -13.86 -5.64 -6.94
C ASN A 71 -13.88 -4.14 -6.67
N ARG A 72 -13.37 -3.68 -5.52
CA ARG A 72 -13.28 -2.26 -5.18
C ARG A 72 -12.26 -1.51 -6.06
N TYR A 73 -11.20 -2.20 -6.52
CA TYR A 73 -10.08 -1.59 -7.23
C TYR A 73 -9.76 -2.24 -8.58
N SER A 74 -10.32 -3.43 -8.85
CA SER A 74 -10.30 -4.02 -10.19
C SER A 74 -11.39 -3.36 -11.03
N ASN A 75 -11.00 -2.45 -11.92
CA ASN A 75 -11.90 -1.86 -12.90
C ASN A 75 -12.41 -2.95 -13.88
N GLU A 76 -13.37 -2.63 -14.76
CA GLU A 76 -13.96 -3.57 -15.74
C GLU A 76 -12.94 -4.29 -16.66
N TYR A 77 -11.70 -3.79 -16.72
CA TYR A 77 -10.56 -4.34 -17.46
C TYR A 77 -9.34 -4.67 -16.58
N GLY A 78 -9.45 -4.50 -15.26
CA GLY A 78 -8.32 -4.36 -14.35
C GLY A 78 -7.75 -5.68 -13.85
N GLY A 79 -6.57 -6.04 -14.36
CA GLY A 79 -5.77 -7.15 -13.83
C GLY A 79 -5.04 -6.79 -12.52
N ILE A 80 -4.17 -7.69 -12.07
CA ILE A 80 -3.37 -7.53 -10.84
C ILE A 80 -2.61 -6.20 -10.81
N HIS A 81 -2.12 -5.73 -11.96
CA HIS A 81 -1.41 -4.46 -12.09
C HIS A 81 -2.27 -3.27 -11.67
N ASP A 82 -3.49 -3.15 -12.19
CA ASP A 82 -4.39 -2.06 -11.86
C ASP A 82 -4.83 -2.13 -10.40
N TRP A 83 -5.08 -3.35 -9.90
CA TRP A 83 -5.37 -3.53 -8.49
C TRP A 83 -4.20 -3.07 -7.60
N ALA A 84 -2.96 -3.42 -7.93
CA ALA A 84 -1.77 -2.97 -7.20
C ALA A 84 -1.59 -1.44 -7.26
N ALA A 85 -1.84 -0.83 -8.42
CA ALA A 85 -1.73 0.62 -8.59
C ALA A 85 -2.77 1.36 -7.75
N TYR A 86 -4.06 1.02 -7.89
CA TYR A 86 -5.15 1.75 -7.21
C TYR A 86 -5.35 1.29 -5.77
N GLY A 87 -5.35 -0.02 -5.53
CA GLY A 87 -5.58 -0.63 -4.23
C GLY A 87 -4.44 -0.40 -3.23
N VAL A 88 -3.25 -0.03 -3.69
CA VAL A 88 -2.08 0.18 -2.81
C VAL A 88 -1.39 1.52 -3.08
N VAL A 89 -0.84 1.74 -4.28
CA VAL A 89 0.07 2.89 -4.51
C VAL A 89 -0.66 4.23 -4.46
N PHE A 90 -1.76 4.39 -5.19
CA PHE A 90 -2.54 5.63 -5.16
C PHE A 90 -3.13 5.89 -3.78
N ARG A 91 -3.67 4.84 -3.12
CA ARG A 91 -4.18 4.95 -1.75
C ARG A 91 -3.10 5.35 -0.76
N LEU A 92 -1.88 4.85 -0.90
CA LEU A 92 -0.78 5.28 -0.06
C LEU A 92 -0.49 6.78 -0.20
N VAL A 93 -0.47 7.28 -1.43
CA VAL A 93 -0.26 8.71 -1.71
C VAL A 93 -1.42 9.52 -1.12
N GLU A 94 -2.66 9.10 -1.36
CA GLU A 94 -3.85 9.76 -0.83
C GLU A 94 -3.85 9.79 0.70
N ILE A 95 -3.57 8.66 1.35
CA ILE A 95 -3.44 8.57 2.81
C ILE A 95 -2.34 9.50 3.29
N TYR A 96 -1.18 9.54 2.63
CA TYR A 96 -0.10 10.46 3.02
C TYR A 96 -0.54 11.93 2.92
N GLU A 97 -1.20 12.33 1.83
CA GLU A 97 -1.65 13.70 1.62
C GLU A 97 -2.82 14.13 2.53
N THR A 98 -3.75 13.22 2.81
CA THR A 98 -5.00 13.54 3.52
C THR A 98 -4.95 13.23 5.01
N SER A 99 -4.13 12.28 5.44
CA SER A 99 -4.13 11.80 6.83
C SER A 99 -3.31 12.68 7.77
N PHE A 100 -2.66 13.74 7.28
CA PHE A 100 -1.85 14.64 8.13
C PHE A 100 -2.62 15.25 9.30
N GLU A 101 -3.93 15.43 9.19
CA GLU A 101 -4.78 15.96 10.26
C GLU A 101 -5.29 14.89 11.24
N ARG A 102 -5.13 13.60 10.93
CA ARG A 102 -5.78 12.47 11.64
C ARG A 102 -4.84 11.31 11.99
N ILE A 103 -3.53 11.56 11.94
CA ILE A 103 -2.49 10.59 12.32
C ILE A 103 -2.70 10.18 13.78
N ARG A 104 -2.87 8.87 14.05
CA ARG A 104 -2.72 8.35 15.41
C ARG A 104 -1.25 8.51 15.83
N PRO A 105 -0.94 9.22 16.93
CA PRO A 105 0.43 9.30 17.39
C PRO A 105 0.93 7.93 17.87
N GLN A 106 2.10 7.54 17.34
CA GLN A 106 3.01 6.51 17.84
C GLN A 106 2.40 5.14 18.18
N ALA A 107 2.58 4.18 17.27
CA ALA A 107 2.68 2.77 17.64
C ALA A 107 4.15 2.34 17.53
N MET A 108 4.63 1.72 18.62
CA MET A 108 5.89 1.00 18.86
C MET A 108 7.00 1.11 17.78
N GLU A 109 8.20 1.52 18.20
CA GLU A 109 9.45 1.55 17.39
C GLU A 109 9.74 2.81 16.54
N GLY A 110 8.99 3.90 16.71
CA GLY A 110 9.32 5.19 16.07
C GLY A 110 8.82 5.35 14.63
N THR A 111 7.89 4.48 14.20
CA THR A 111 7.21 4.57 12.91
C THR A 111 5.79 5.13 13.08
N TRP A 112 5.39 6.05 12.19
CA TRP A 112 4.03 6.59 12.15
C TRP A 112 3.15 5.74 11.22
N TRP A 113 2.30 4.90 11.79
CA TRP A 113 1.37 4.07 11.02
C TRP A 113 0.14 4.88 10.60
N LEU A 114 -0.05 5.00 9.30
CA LEU A 114 -1.23 5.58 8.69
C LEU A 114 -2.21 4.45 8.39
N GLU A 115 -3.31 4.42 9.15
CA GLU A 115 -4.43 3.51 8.90
C GLU A 115 -5.41 4.19 7.94
N GLU A 116 -5.93 3.40 7.01
CA GLU A 116 -7.07 3.83 6.23
C GLU A 116 -8.34 3.79 7.09
N ILE A 117 -9.09 4.90 7.09
CA ILE A 117 -10.42 4.94 7.68
C ILE A 117 -11.40 4.44 6.61
N VAL A 118 -11.77 3.16 6.69
CA VAL A 118 -12.85 2.56 5.89
C VAL A 118 -14.22 2.91 6.47
#